data_AF-A0A2M8Q4G1-F1
#
_entry.id   AF-A0A2M8Q4G1-F1
#
_cell.length_a   1.000
_cell.length_b   1.000
_cell.length_c   1.000
_cell.angle_alpha   90.00
_cell.angle_beta   90.00
_cell.angle_gamma   90.00
#
_symmetry.space_group_name_H-M   'P 1'
#
loop_
_entity.id
_entity.type
_entity.pdbx_description
1 polymer ?
#
loop_
_entity_poly.entity_id
_entity_poly.type
_entity_poly.pdbx_seq_one_letter_code
_entity_poly.pdbx_strand_id
1 'polypeptide(L)'
;MKVNFIVERSKTITGLGRYSTTLIRFLEQQGINTHIQFTTPKLPTLLAKLANKAGYDIETFLGHYPLRIPKVNASIHHLTSENIASLLYFQKVQPSVVTTHGPLTYLLRNDPDMSIPTRFLDRWFENICVKAFHRAAHVITDSHFLADFLVNEVKLPEEHI
;
A
#
# COMPACT_ATOMS: atom_id res chain seq x y z
N MET A 1 7.71 21.68 -5.73
CA MET A 1 7.60 20.41 -4.96
C MET A 1 7.24 19.29 -5.94
N LYS A 2 7.75 18.07 -5.73
CA LYS A 2 7.38 16.90 -6.54
C LYS A 2 6.85 15.77 -5.65
N VAL A 3 5.69 15.20 -6.00
CA VAL A 3 5.09 14.07 -5.29
C VAL A 3 5.15 12.82 -6.17
N ASN A 4 5.70 11.73 -5.64
CA ASN A 4 5.69 10.43 -6.30
C ASN A 4 4.55 9.57 -5.75
N PHE A 5 3.52 9.35 -6.56
CA PHE A 5 2.39 8.47 -6.27
C PHE A 5 2.77 7.03 -6.60
N ILE A 6 2.86 6.19 -5.59
CA ILE A 6 3.10 4.75 -5.72
C ILE A 6 1.74 4.07 -5.70
N VAL A 7 1.32 3.58 -6.86
CA VAL A 7 -0.04 3.09 -7.10
C VAL A 7 0.00 1.60 -7.44
N GLU A 8 -0.98 0.87 -6.93
CA GLU A 8 -1.17 -0.53 -7.29
C GLU A 8 -1.60 -0.65 -8.76
N ARG A 9 -0.98 -1.54 -9.52
CA ARG A 9 -1.40 -1.80 -10.90
C ARG A 9 -2.63 -2.72 -10.93
N SER A 10 -3.81 -2.14 -10.72
CA SER A 10 -5.07 -2.87 -10.91
C SER A 10 -5.53 -2.84 -12.38
N LYS A 11 -6.09 -3.96 -12.86
CA LYS A 11 -6.71 -4.07 -14.20
C LYS A 11 -8.16 -3.54 -14.21
N THR A 12 -8.72 -3.23 -13.04
CA THR A 12 -10.11 -2.82 -12.85
C THR A 12 -10.17 -1.39 -12.30
N ILE A 13 -11.19 -0.62 -12.68
CA ILE A 13 -11.44 0.70 -12.08
C ILE A 13 -11.90 0.46 -10.64
N THR A 14 -10.98 0.58 -9.68
CA THR A 14 -11.27 0.46 -8.25
C THR A 14 -11.60 1.83 -7.63
N GLY A 15 -12.23 1.82 -6.45
CA GLY A 15 -12.39 3.04 -5.64
C GLY A 15 -11.06 3.74 -5.38
N LEU A 16 -10.02 2.97 -5.07
CA LEU A 16 -8.63 3.42 -4.87
C LEU A 16 -8.06 4.14 -6.11
N GLY A 17 -8.30 3.57 -7.30
CA GLY A 17 -7.85 4.16 -8.56
C GLY A 17 -8.52 5.51 -8.84
N ARG A 18 -9.83 5.63 -8.56
CA ARG A 18 -10.57 6.90 -8.68
C ARG A 18 -10.08 7.94 -7.68
N TYR A 19 -9.91 7.57 -6.41
CA TYR A 19 -9.36 8.45 -5.38
C TYR A 19 -7.99 9.00 -5.79
N SER A 20 -7.06 8.12 -6.15
CA SER A 20 -5.70 8.48 -6.55
C SER A 20 -5.70 9.43 -7.76
N THR A 21 -6.53 9.13 -8.77
CA THR A 21 -6.66 9.96 -9.97
C THR A 21 -7.20 11.36 -9.65
N THR A 22 -8.23 11.44 -8.80
CA THR A 22 -8.81 12.73 -8.40
C THR A 22 -7.82 13.55 -7.59
N LEU A 23 -7.11 12.93 -6.63
CA LEU A 23 -6.10 13.61 -5.82
C LEU A 23 -4.94 14.12 -6.68
N ILE A 24 -4.41 13.29 -7.59
CA ILE A 24 -3.35 13.69 -8.53
C ILE A 24 -3.78 14.92 -9.34
N ARG A 25 -4.98 14.87 -9.95
CA ARG A 25 -5.50 15.99 -10.74
C ARG A 25 -5.65 17.26 -9.91
N PHE A 26 -6.15 17.15 -8.69
CA PHE A 26 -6.30 18.29 -7.80
C PHE A 26 -4.93 18.92 -7.47
N LEU A 27 -3.92 18.12 -7.13
CA LEU A 27 -2.58 18.64 -6.84
C LEU A 27 -1.93 19.29 -8.06
N GLU A 28 -2.10 18.70 -9.25
CA GLU A 28 -1.61 19.27 -10.51
C GLU A 28 -2.27 20.63 -10.80
N GLN A 29 -3.57 20.76 -10.54
CA GLN A 29 -4.28 22.05 -10.64
C GLN A 29 -3.77 23.11 -9.66
N GLN A 30 -3.21 22.69 -8.51
CA GLN A 30 -2.53 23.57 -7.56
C GLN A 30 -1.05 23.83 -7.93
N GLY A 31 -0.59 23.40 -9.11
CA GLY A 31 0.78 23.60 -9.59
C GLY A 31 1.82 22.64 -8.97
N ILE A 32 1.39 21.56 -8.31
CA ILE A 32 2.28 20.56 -7.75
C ILE A 32 2.63 19.53 -8.83
N ASN A 33 3.93 19.29 -9.03
CA ASN A 33 4.41 18.28 -9.98
C ASN A 33 4.15 16.88 -9.40
N THR A 34 3.41 16.05 -10.13
CA THR A 34 3.16 14.66 -9.74
C THR A 34 3.89 13.68 -10.67
N HIS A 35 4.25 12.52 -10.12
CA HIS A 35 4.78 11.41 -10.87
C HIS A 35 4.07 10.13 -10.43
N ILE A 36 3.52 9.37 -11.38
CA ILE A 36 2.85 8.09 -11.09
C ILE A 36 3.85 6.96 -11.28
N GLN A 37 3.98 6.13 -10.27
CA GLN A 37 4.81 4.93 -10.27
C GLN A 37 3.96 3.72 -9.91
N PHE A 38 3.81 2.79 -10.85
CA PHE A 38 3.07 1.56 -10.61
C PHE A 38 3.93 0.51 -9.91
N THR A 39 3.33 -0.21 -8.96
CA THR A 39 3.90 -1.44 -8.41
C THR A 39 3.93 -2.48 -9.52
N THR A 40 5.11 -2.70 -10.08
CA THR A 40 5.32 -3.65 -11.17
C THR A 40 6.46 -4.57 -10.75
N PRO A 41 6.15 -5.75 -10.19
CA PRO A 41 7.20 -6.69 -9.83
C PRO A 41 7.92 -7.12 -11.10
N LYS A 42 9.24 -7.01 -11.08
CA LYS A 42 10.12 -7.58 -12.12
C LYS A 42 10.69 -8.88 -11.59
N LEU A 43 9.93 -9.96 -11.71
CA LEU A 43 10.42 -11.29 -11.38
C LEU A 43 11.12 -11.93 -12.58
N PRO A 44 12.20 -12.69 -12.38
CA PRO A 44 12.73 -13.57 -13.41
C PRO A 44 11.64 -14.53 -13.88
N THR A 45 11.46 -14.67 -15.20
CA THR A 45 10.39 -15.46 -15.83
C THR A 45 10.30 -16.90 -15.31
N LEU A 46 11.44 -17.49 -14.93
CA LEU A 46 11.49 -18.84 -14.39
C LEU A 46 10.81 -18.96 -13.02
N LEU A 47 11.03 -17.99 -12.12
CA LEU A 47 10.41 -17.96 -10.79
C LEU A 47 8.91 -17.72 -10.91
N ALA A 48 8.50 -16.80 -11.78
CA ALA A 48 7.07 -16.56 -12.05
C ALA A 48 6.37 -17.83 -12.57
N LYS A 49 7.01 -18.56 -13.50
CA LYS A 49 6.46 -19.83 -14.02
C LYS A 49 6.37 -20.93 -12.95
N LEU A 50 7.38 -21.08 -12.10
CA LEU A 50 7.36 -22.08 -11.02
C LEU A 50 6.29 -21.78 -9.98
N ALA A 51 6.17 -20.52 -9.56
CA ALA A 51 5.14 -20.09 -8.62
C ALA A 51 3.74 -20.30 -9.20
N ASN A 52 3.52 -19.91 -10.47
CA ASN A 52 2.24 -20.13 -11.15
C ASN A 52 1.88 -21.61 -11.25
N LYS A 53 2.86 -22.49 -11.52
CA LYS A 53 2.65 -23.94 -11.54
C LYS A 53 2.26 -24.50 -10.15
N ALA A 54 2.72 -23.86 -9.08
CA ALA A 54 2.32 -24.18 -7.71
C ALA A 54 1.01 -23.49 -7.27
N GLY A 55 0.29 -22.82 -8.17
CA GLY A 55 -0.96 -22.11 -7.87
C GLY A 55 -0.77 -20.79 -7.13
N TYR A 56 0.44 -20.21 -7.19
CA TYR A 56 0.78 -18.91 -6.62
C TYR A 56 1.11 -17.91 -7.73
N ASP A 57 0.20 -16.96 -7.97
CA ASP A 57 0.50 -15.80 -8.81
C ASP A 57 1.31 -14.77 -8.00
N ILE A 58 2.61 -15.02 -7.96
CA ILE A 58 3.56 -14.19 -7.22
C ILE A 58 3.70 -12.78 -7.84
N GLU A 59 3.41 -12.62 -9.13
CA GLU A 59 3.44 -11.30 -9.76
C GLU A 59 2.24 -10.47 -9.29
N THR A 60 1.05 -11.05 -9.23
CA THR A 60 -0.11 -10.38 -8.63
C THR A 60 0.15 -10.09 -7.15
N PHE A 61 0.69 -11.05 -6.40
CA PHE A 61 1.01 -10.90 -4.99
C PHE A 61 2.00 -9.75 -4.72
N LEU A 62 3.12 -9.69 -5.44
CA LEU A 62 4.11 -8.61 -5.28
C LEU A 62 3.66 -7.29 -5.91
N GLY A 63 2.64 -7.32 -6.77
CA GLY A 63 1.94 -6.11 -7.20
C GLY A 63 1.15 -5.47 -6.06
N HIS A 64 0.50 -6.29 -5.22
CA HIS A 64 -0.24 -5.82 -4.05
C HIS A 64 0.70 -5.49 -2.88
N TYR A 65 1.71 -6.33 -2.65
CA TYR A 65 2.68 -6.22 -1.57
C TYR A 65 4.11 -6.00 -2.10
N PRO A 66 4.41 -4.81 -2.66
CA PRO A 66 5.72 -4.53 -3.22
C PRO A 66 6.81 -4.58 -2.14
N LEU A 67 7.89 -5.26 -2.46
CA LEU A 67 9.11 -5.29 -1.64
C LEU A 67 10.10 -4.18 -2.03
N ARG A 68 10.06 -3.76 -3.30
CA ARG A 68 10.98 -2.79 -3.87
C ARG A 68 10.37 -2.10 -5.08
N ILE A 69 10.73 -0.83 -5.28
CA ILE A 69 10.43 -0.07 -6.48
C ILE A 69 11.67 0.71 -6.95
N PRO A 70 11.77 1.07 -8.25
CA PRO A 70 12.77 2.02 -8.73
C PRO A 70 12.75 3.32 -7.91
N LYS A 71 13.93 3.85 -7.55
CA LYS A 71 14.00 5.12 -6.82
C LYS A 71 13.63 6.26 -7.75
N VAL A 72 12.75 7.15 -7.28
CA VAL A 72 12.38 8.39 -7.95
C VAL A 72 12.81 9.53 -7.03
N ASN A 73 13.49 10.53 -7.58
CA ASN A 73 13.75 11.77 -6.84
C ASN A 73 12.44 12.55 -6.73
N ALA A 74 11.88 12.62 -5.53
CA ALA A 74 10.63 13.31 -5.19
C ALA A 74 10.75 13.89 -3.77
N SER A 75 10.00 14.95 -3.51
CA SER A 75 9.91 15.59 -2.20
C SER A 75 9.09 14.76 -1.22
N ILE A 76 8.06 14.06 -1.71
CA ILE A 76 7.16 13.19 -0.92
C ILE A 76 6.84 11.94 -1.75
N HIS A 77 6.75 10.80 -1.07
CA HIS A 77 6.27 9.54 -1.63
C HIS A 77 4.87 9.22 -1.07
N HIS A 78 3.85 9.18 -1.91
CA HIS A 78 2.49 8.85 -1.49
C HIS A 78 2.14 7.41 -1.91
N LEU A 79 2.02 6.51 -0.94
CA LEU A 79 1.55 5.14 -1.13
C LEU A 79 0.02 5.14 -1.07
N THR A 80 -0.65 4.79 -2.16
CA THR A 80 -2.10 5.02 -2.29
C THR A 80 -2.99 3.91 -1.70
N SER A 81 -2.40 2.90 -1.06
CA SER A 81 -3.13 1.85 -0.35
C SER A 81 -2.27 1.27 0.78
N GLU A 82 -2.93 0.64 1.77
CA GLU A 82 -2.22 0.00 2.88
C GLU A 82 -1.30 -1.15 2.44
N ASN A 83 -1.67 -1.91 1.41
CA ASN A 83 -0.89 -3.07 0.98
C ASN A 83 0.48 -2.67 0.44
N ILE A 84 0.57 -1.50 -0.18
CA ILE A 84 1.82 -0.92 -0.68
C ILE A 84 2.77 -0.57 0.49
N ALA A 85 2.25 -0.39 1.71
CA ALA A 85 3.06 -0.08 2.89
C ALA A 85 4.10 -1.16 3.19
N SER A 86 3.94 -2.40 2.71
CA SER A 86 5.00 -3.42 2.76
C SER A 86 6.34 -2.89 2.25
N LEU A 87 6.31 -1.98 1.26
CA LEU A 87 7.49 -1.33 0.71
C LEU A 87 8.30 -0.59 1.77
N LEU A 88 7.64 0.10 2.71
CA LEU A 88 8.32 0.84 3.79
C LEU A 88 9.05 -0.10 4.75
N TYR A 89 8.68 -1.39 4.77
CA TYR A 89 9.37 -2.39 5.55
C TYR A 89 10.70 -2.83 4.93
N PHE A 90 10.74 -2.95 3.60
CA PHE A 90 11.87 -3.53 2.86
C PHE A 90 12.75 -2.50 2.15
N GLN A 91 12.25 -1.28 1.95
CA GLN A 91 12.95 -0.20 1.27
C GLN A 91 12.73 1.12 2.00
N LYS A 92 13.81 1.88 2.20
CA LYS A 92 13.71 3.26 2.70
C LYS A 92 13.06 4.14 1.64
N VAL A 93 11.83 4.60 1.92
CA VAL A 93 11.04 5.53 1.11
C VAL A 93 10.53 6.62 2.04
N GLN A 94 11.31 7.70 2.18
CA GLN A 94 11.05 8.79 3.12
C GLN A 94 11.36 10.15 2.46
N PRO A 95 10.57 11.20 2.75
CA PRO A 95 9.34 11.16 3.56
C PRO A 95 8.20 10.48 2.81
N SER A 96 7.35 9.72 3.52
CA SER A 96 6.25 8.96 2.94
C SER A 96 4.93 9.23 3.61
N VAL A 97 3.88 9.28 2.80
CA VAL A 97 2.48 9.36 3.22
C VAL A 97 1.79 8.08 2.74
N VAL A 98 1.05 7.41 3.61
CA VAL A 98 0.27 6.23 3.24
C VAL A 98 -1.21 6.59 3.32
N THR A 99 -2.01 6.28 2.30
CA THR A 99 -3.46 6.28 2.46
C THR A 99 -3.94 4.87 2.76
N THR A 100 -4.73 4.73 3.82
CA THR A 100 -5.47 3.49 4.12
C THR A 100 -6.97 3.75 4.00
N HIS A 101 -7.65 2.84 3.31
CA HIS A 101 -9.10 2.87 3.11
C HIS A 101 -9.82 1.80 3.94
N GLY A 102 -9.07 1.12 4.81
CA GLY A 102 -9.57 0.13 5.74
C GLY A 102 -8.93 -1.22 5.51
N PRO A 103 -8.02 -1.67 6.39
CA PRO A 103 -7.41 -2.99 6.29
C PRO A 103 -8.40 -4.04 6.79
N LEU A 104 -9.54 -4.18 6.11
CA LEU A 104 -10.65 -5.05 6.48
C LEU A 104 -10.18 -6.49 6.68
N THR A 105 -9.26 -6.96 5.83
CA THR A 105 -8.69 -8.31 5.96
C THR A 105 -7.87 -8.47 7.23
N TYR A 106 -7.13 -7.44 7.63
CA TYR A 106 -6.42 -7.42 8.91
C TYR A 106 -7.38 -7.38 10.09
N LEU A 107 -8.41 -6.52 10.03
CA LEU A 107 -9.41 -6.38 11.09
C LEU A 107 -10.17 -7.70 11.32
N LEU A 108 -10.50 -8.41 10.25
CA LEU A 108 -11.28 -9.64 10.27
C LEU A 108 -10.43 -10.91 10.36
N ARG A 109 -9.10 -10.80 10.57
CA ARG A 109 -8.17 -11.94 10.52
C ARG A 109 -8.42 -13.03 11.57
N ASN A 110 -9.03 -12.65 12.70
CA ASN A 110 -9.36 -13.55 13.81
C ASN A 110 -10.85 -13.96 13.80
N ASP A 111 -11.64 -13.44 12.86
CA ASP A 111 -13.03 -13.81 12.70
C ASP A 111 -13.12 -15.09 11.84
N PRO A 112 -13.61 -16.22 12.37
CA PRO A 112 -13.68 -17.47 11.62
C PRO A 112 -14.68 -17.43 10.46
N ASP A 113 -15.69 -16.56 10.52
CA ASP A 113 -16.76 -16.44 9.52
C ASP A 113 -16.42 -15.42 8.44
N MET A 114 -15.56 -14.44 8.76
CA MET A 114 -15.21 -13.32 7.86
C MET A 114 -13.72 -13.24 7.49
N SER A 115 -12.88 -14.17 7.94
CA SER A 115 -11.45 -14.21 7.57
C SER A 115 -11.27 -14.52 6.08
N ILE A 116 -11.01 -13.47 5.30
CA ILE A 116 -10.70 -13.55 3.86
C ILE A 116 -9.29 -14.11 3.55
N PRO A 117 -8.22 -13.89 4.35
CA PRO A 117 -6.89 -14.37 3.96
C PRO A 117 -6.83 -15.90 3.93
N THR A 118 -6.90 -16.46 2.72
CA THR A 118 -6.92 -17.91 2.51
C THR A 118 -5.56 -18.57 2.72
N ARG A 119 -4.46 -17.78 2.75
CA ARG A 119 -3.09 -18.29 2.79
C ARG A 119 -2.24 -17.61 3.85
N PHE A 120 -1.30 -18.36 4.41
CA PHE A 120 -0.35 -17.90 5.44
C PHE A 120 0.44 -16.67 5.02
N LEU A 121 0.85 -16.59 3.74
CA LEU A 121 1.64 -15.47 3.23
C LEU A 121 0.87 -14.15 3.22
N ASP A 122 -0.43 -14.17 2.89
CA ASP A 122 -1.26 -12.96 2.91
C ASP A 122 -1.32 -12.39 4.33
N ARG A 123 -1.63 -13.24 5.32
CA ARG A 123 -1.65 -12.85 6.74
C ARG A 123 -0.32 -12.30 7.21
N TRP A 124 0.79 -12.90 6.79
CA TRP A 124 2.12 -12.44 7.16
C TRP A 124 2.42 -11.05 6.57
N PHE A 125 2.05 -10.81 5.32
CA PHE A 125 2.24 -9.51 4.66
C PHE A 125 1.32 -8.42 5.18
N GLU A 126 0.07 -8.73 5.53
CA GLU A 126 -0.82 -7.78 6.21
C GLU A 126 -0.21 -7.28 7.53
N ASN A 127 0.34 -8.20 8.33
CA ASN A 127 1.07 -7.83 9.55
C ASN A 127 2.28 -6.94 9.25
N ILE A 128 2.99 -7.19 8.14
CA ILE A 128 4.09 -6.33 7.71
C ILE A 128 3.57 -4.94 7.36
N CYS A 129 2.49 -4.82 6.59
CA CYS A 129 1.93 -3.54 6.18
C CYS A 129 1.50 -2.70 7.38
N VAL A 130 0.79 -3.30 8.35
CA VAL A 130 0.39 -2.60 9.57
C VAL A 130 1.61 -2.11 10.36
N LYS A 131 2.62 -2.96 10.54
CA LYS A 131 3.88 -2.56 11.19
C LYS A 131 4.61 -1.47 10.43
N ALA A 132 4.48 -1.44 9.11
CA ALA A 132 5.16 -0.49 8.25
C ALA A 132 4.56 0.92 8.33
N PHE A 133 3.35 1.09 8.86
CA PHE A 133 2.78 2.42 9.11
C PHE A 133 3.63 3.25 10.09
N HIS A 134 4.28 2.61 11.06
CA HIS A 134 5.23 3.27 11.97
C HIS A 134 6.45 3.87 11.27
N ARG A 135 6.69 3.50 10.01
CA ARG A 135 7.79 4.03 9.18
C ARG A 135 7.34 5.13 8.23
N ALA A 136 6.03 5.33 8.08
CA ALA A 136 5.47 6.44 7.32
C ALA A 136 5.66 7.74 8.11
N ALA A 137 5.80 8.86 7.41
CA ALA A 137 5.76 10.17 8.04
C ALA A 137 4.32 10.53 8.44
N HIS A 138 3.34 10.21 7.57
CA HIS A 138 1.91 10.38 7.85
C HIS A 138 1.07 9.25 7.26
N VAL A 139 -0.10 9.00 7.84
CA VAL A 139 -1.08 7.99 7.41
C VAL A 139 -2.46 8.63 7.27
N ILE A 140 -2.88 8.90 6.04
CA ILE A 140 -4.21 9.42 5.74
C ILE A 140 -5.23 8.29 5.83
N THR A 141 -6.34 8.55 6.52
CA THR A 141 -7.51 7.67 6.54
C THR A 141 -8.79 8.41 6.17
N ASP A 142 -9.76 7.68 5.62
CA ASP A 142 -11.04 8.21 5.15
C ASP A 142 -12.20 8.02 6.15
N SER A 143 -11.93 7.47 7.35
CA SER A 143 -12.94 7.34 8.40
C SER A 143 -12.39 7.49 9.81
N HIS A 144 -13.21 8.03 10.71
CA HIS A 144 -12.88 8.14 12.13
C HIS A 144 -12.63 6.78 12.79
N PHE A 145 -13.42 5.76 12.42
CA PHE A 145 -13.22 4.40 12.92
C PHE A 145 -11.81 3.87 12.64
N LEU A 146 -11.27 4.15 11.44
CA LEU A 146 -9.93 3.74 11.08
C LEU A 146 -8.85 4.57 11.78
N ALA A 147 -9.08 5.87 11.98
CA ALA A 147 -8.19 6.70 12.81
C ALA A 147 -8.10 6.12 14.23
N ASP A 148 -9.24 5.82 14.86
CA ASP A 148 -9.30 5.22 16.19
C ASP A 148 -8.61 3.86 16.22
N PHE A 149 -8.78 3.04 15.19
CA PHE A 149 -8.08 1.77 15.07
C PHE A 149 -6.55 1.95 14.97
N LEU A 150 -6.08 2.90 14.17
CA LEU A 150 -4.65 3.19 14.02
C LEU A 150 -4.03 3.66 15.35
N VAL A 151 -4.73 4.49 16.11
CA VAL A 151 -4.28 4.93 17.44
C VAL A 151 -4.33 3.79 18.46
N ASN A 152 -5.47 3.12 18.58
CA ASN A 152 -5.72 2.18 19.68
C ASN A 152 -5.10 0.81 19.45
N GLU A 153 -5.13 0.27 18.24
CA GLU A 153 -4.64 -1.08 17.93
C GLU A 153 -3.24 -1.06 17.32
N VAL A 154 -2.98 -0.16 16.37
CA VAL A 154 -1.66 -0.05 15.73
C VAL A 154 -0.68 0.76 16.57
N LYS A 155 -1.16 1.55 17.55
CA LYS A 155 -0.38 2.41 18.43
C LYS A 155 0.36 3.53 17.68
N LEU A 156 -0.25 4.05 16.62
CA LEU A 156 0.27 5.24 15.93
C LEU A 156 -0.08 6.51 16.72
N PRO A 157 0.86 7.47 16.83
CA PRO A 157 0.55 8.80 17.37
C PRO A 157 -0.51 9.50 16.51
N GLU A 158 -1.43 10.23 17.15
CA GLU A 158 -2.51 10.93 16.45
C GLU A 158 -1.97 12.02 15.51
N GLU A 159 -0.83 12.64 15.84
CA GLU A 159 -0.14 13.62 15.00
C GLU A 159 0.40 13.03 13.68
N HIS A 160 0.48 11.71 13.58
CA HIS A 160 0.90 11.01 12.36
C HIS A 160 -0.28 10.61 11.46
N ILE A 161 -1.53 10.87 11.85
CA ILE A 161 -2.75 10.47 11.11
C ILE A 161 -3.37 11.67 10.41
#